data_AF-A0A7V1RJM8-F1
#
_entry.id   AF-A0A7V1RJM8-F1
#
_cell.length_a   1.000
_cell.length_b   1.000
_cell.length_c   1.000
_cell.angle_alpha   90.00
_cell.angle_beta   90.00
_cell.angle_gamma   90.00
#
_symmetry.space_group_name_H-M   'P 1'
#
loop_
_entity.id
_entity.type
_entity.pdbx_description
1 polymer ?
#
loop_
_entity_poly.entity_id
_entity_poly.type
_entity_poly.pdbx_seq_one_letter_code
_entity_poly.pdbx_strand_id
1 'polypeptide(L)'
;MTKAKGRRRRRRHVRTVEERPTGAEPAEDARDTSEETEYQVYLGAAGEDRVIVRLVTERGQLIDFAMIQETIDGGQWRAVVRYDCSHGTVHVHRFRHGGRRPMSKKVVATLEDIETAFLLAERGIYDAWEENRRVYFEKGRRRGPDTARYGA
;
A
#
# COMPACT_ATOMS: atom_id res chain seq x y z
N MET A 1 17.27 28.49 59.92
CA MET A 1 16.57 29.36 58.95
C MET A 1 17.12 29.09 57.55
N THR A 2 16.21 28.76 56.60
CA THR A 2 16.21 29.05 55.13
C THR A 2 17.53 29.00 54.33
N LYS A 3 17.64 28.53 53.07
CA LYS A 3 16.75 28.02 52.01
C LYS A 3 17.66 27.55 50.86
N ALA A 4 17.07 26.79 49.94
CA ALA A 4 17.62 26.13 48.76
C ALA A 4 18.36 26.99 47.71
N LYS A 5 19.08 26.30 46.80
CA LYS A 5 19.18 26.44 45.32
C LYS A 5 20.50 25.78 44.86
N GLY A 6 20.67 25.07 43.76
CA GLY A 6 19.96 24.89 42.50
C GLY A 6 21.00 24.44 41.45
N ARG A 7 20.64 23.51 40.57
CA ARG A 7 21.49 22.86 39.55
C ARG A 7 22.30 23.82 38.67
N ARG A 8 23.53 23.43 38.28
CA ARG A 8 24.19 23.89 37.04
C ARG A 8 24.66 22.69 36.21
N ARG A 9 23.87 22.31 35.20
CA ARG A 9 24.31 21.43 34.10
C ARG A 9 25.16 22.25 33.13
N ARG A 10 26.31 21.70 32.76
CA ARG A 10 27.27 22.26 31.79
C ARG A 10 26.60 22.39 30.41
N ARG A 11 26.57 23.60 29.85
CA ARG A 11 26.26 23.88 28.44
C ARG A 11 27.48 23.52 27.58
N ARG A 12 27.28 22.61 26.62
CA ARG A 12 28.23 22.35 25.52
C ARG A 12 28.06 23.45 24.46
N HIS A 13 29.18 23.89 23.89
CA HIS A 13 29.25 24.91 22.85
C HIS A 13 28.37 24.55 21.64
N VAL A 14 27.48 25.46 21.25
CA VAL A 14 26.83 25.49 19.94
C VAL A 14 27.66 26.42 19.07
N ARG A 15 28.14 25.90 17.93
CA ARG A 15 28.79 26.71 16.89
C ARG A 15 27.72 27.57 16.20
N THR A 16 28.10 28.81 15.97
CA THR A 16 27.40 29.89 15.27
C THR A 16 26.80 29.37 13.96
N VAL A 17 25.49 29.52 13.79
CA VAL A 17 24.81 29.34 12.51
C VAL A 17 24.81 30.70 11.83
N GLU A 18 25.53 30.81 10.72
CA GLU A 18 25.47 31.96 9.84
C GLU A 18 24.03 32.18 9.36
N GLU A 19 23.65 33.45 9.37
CA GLU A 19 22.31 33.95 9.10
C GLU A 19 21.89 33.58 7.67
N ARG A 20 20.80 32.81 7.53
CA ARG A 20 20.11 32.64 6.24
C ARG A 20 19.38 33.95 5.90
N PRO A 21 19.46 34.46 4.66
CA PRO A 21 18.68 35.62 4.26
C PRO A 21 17.19 35.29 4.32
N THR A 22 16.50 36.00 5.20
CA THR A 22 15.05 36.15 5.31
C THR A 22 14.53 36.83 4.04
N GLY A 23 13.87 36.09 3.16
CA GLY A 23 13.31 36.69 1.94
C GLY A 23 12.81 35.73 0.87
N ALA A 24 12.39 34.51 1.22
CA ALA A 24 11.54 33.73 0.33
C ALA A 24 10.14 33.74 0.96
N GLU A 25 9.27 34.61 0.47
CA GLU A 25 7.84 34.43 0.68
C GLU A 25 7.48 33.02 0.18
N PRO A 26 6.72 32.21 0.95
CA PRO A 26 6.27 30.93 0.45
C PRO A 26 5.48 31.22 -0.82
N ALA A 27 5.88 30.61 -1.94
CA ALA A 27 5.16 30.74 -3.19
C ALA A 27 3.71 30.32 -2.96
N GLU A 28 2.83 31.32 -2.89
CA GLU A 28 1.39 31.14 -2.96
C GLU A 28 1.10 30.63 -4.38
N ASP A 29 0.54 29.42 -4.51
CA ASP A 29 0.17 28.73 -5.77
C ASP A 29 1.08 27.57 -6.25
N ALA A 30 1.56 26.70 -5.36
CA ALA A 30 1.67 25.30 -5.74
C ALA A 30 0.27 24.66 -5.70
N ARG A 31 -0.61 25.02 -6.66
CA ARG A 31 -1.81 24.23 -6.92
C ARG A 31 -1.39 22.76 -6.98
N ASP A 32 -2.07 21.93 -6.21
CA ASP A 32 -1.98 20.48 -6.34
C ASP A 32 -2.39 20.15 -7.78
N THR A 33 -1.39 19.95 -8.65
CA THR A 33 -1.60 19.63 -10.06
C THR A 33 -1.88 18.15 -10.27
N SER A 34 -2.07 17.40 -9.17
CA SER A 34 -2.41 15.99 -9.23
C SER A 34 -3.92 15.79 -9.33
N GLU A 35 -4.31 14.83 -10.17
CA GLU A 35 -5.67 14.38 -10.36
C GLU A 35 -5.76 12.93 -9.88
N GLU A 36 -6.76 12.63 -9.06
CA GLU A 36 -7.03 11.27 -8.58
C GLU A 36 -8.30 10.72 -9.21
N THR A 37 -8.21 9.50 -9.75
CA THR A 37 -9.36 8.78 -10.30
C THR A 37 -9.44 7.39 -9.69
N GLU A 38 -10.64 7.00 -9.25
CA GLU A 38 -10.93 5.65 -8.75
C GLU A 38 -12.10 5.05 -9.53
N TYR A 39 -11.95 3.80 -9.96
CA TYR A 39 -13.01 3.04 -10.60
C TYR A 39 -12.91 1.55 -10.28
N GLN A 40 -13.99 0.81 -10.53
CA GLN A 40 -14.03 -0.63 -10.34
C GLN A 40 -14.48 -1.35 -11.60
N VAL A 41 -13.89 -2.52 -11.84
CA VAL A 41 -14.19 -3.42 -12.96
C VAL A 41 -14.60 -4.77 -12.41
N TYR A 42 -15.77 -5.28 -12.76
CA TYR A 42 -16.18 -6.63 -12.39
C TYR A 42 -15.56 -7.67 -13.32
N LEU A 43 -15.17 -8.81 -12.76
CA LEU A 43 -14.56 -9.93 -13.45
C LEU A 43 -15.48 -11.15 -13.41
N GLY A 44 -15.45 -11.92 -14.50
CA GLY A 44 -16.27 -13.12 -14.66
C GLY A 44 -17.76 -12.84 -14.86
N ALA A 45 -18.50 -13.86 -15.32
CA ALA A 45 -19.92 -13.73 -15.62
C ALA A 45 -20.81 -13.58 -14.38
N ALA A 46 -20.35 -14.08 -13.23
CA ALA A 46 -21.10 -14.05 -11.97
C ALA A 46 -20.89 -12.76 -11.17
N GLY A 47 -19.93 -11.91 -11.54
CA GLY A 47 -19.60 -10.68 -10.80
C GLY A 47 -19.10 -10.93 -9.37
N GLU A 48 -18.55 -12.12 -9.08
CA GLU A 48 -18.01 -12.49 -7.78
C GLU A 48 -16.60 -11.97 -7.52
N ASP A 49 -15.97 -11.44 -8.57
CA ASP A 49 -14.63 -10.90 -8.54
C ASP A 49 -14.66 -9.46 -9.10
N ARG A 50 -13.82 -8.59 -8.55
CA ARG A 50 -13.67 -7.22 -9.05
C ARG A 50 -12.24 -6.73 -8.91
N VAL A 51 -11.90 -5.71 -9.68
CA VAL A 51 -10.67 -4.95 -9.55
C VAL A 51 -11.02 -3.53 -9.17
N ILE A 52 -10.44 -3.02 -8.09
CA ILE A 52 -10.47 -1.60 -7.74
C ILE A 52 -9.17 -0.99 -8.27
N VAL A 53 -9.28 0.08 -9.06
CA VAL A 53 -8.16 0.80 -9.64
C VAL A 53 -8.20 2.23 -9.13
N ARG A 54 -7.09 2.68 -8.53
CA ARG A 54 -6.83 4.07 -8.17
C ARG A 54 -5.64 4.56 -8.98
N LEU A 55 -5.79 5.68 -9.67
CA LEU A 55 -4.75 6.34 -10.44
C LEU A 55 -4.54 7.74 -9.89
N VAL A 56 -3.29 8.15 -9.76
CA VAL A 56 -2.92 9.55 -9.51
C VAL A 56 -2.05 10.00 -10.66
N THR A 57 -2.48 11.04 -11.35
CA THR A 57 -1.75 11.65 -12.44
C THR A 57 -1.34 13.06 -12.08
N GLU A 58 -0.23 13.55 -12.61
CA GLU A 58 0.17 14.95 -12.54
C GLU A 58 0.49 15.43 -13.94
N ARG A 59 -0.18 16.51 -14.38
CA ARG A 59 -0.04 17.05 -15.76
C ARG A 59 -0.20 15.98 -16.84
N GLY A 60 -1.12 15.04 -16.62
CA GLY A 60 -1.42 13.93 -17.53
C GLY A 60 -0.45 12.74 -17.46
N GLN A 61 0.57 12.78 -16.59
CA GLN A 61 1.52 11.67 -16.39
C GLN A 61 1.15 10.87 -15.13
N LEU A 62 1.18 9.54 -15.20
CA LEU A 62 0.94 8.69 -14.04
C LEU A 62 2.08 8.85 -13.02
N ILE A 63 1.75 9.15 -11.76
CA ILE A 63 2.74 9.34 -10.68
C ILE A 63 2.53 8.39 -9.49
N ASP A 64 1.33 7.82 -9.34
CA ASP A 64 1.01 6.80 -8.33
C ASP A 64 -0.18 5.96 -8.83
N PHE A 65 -0.24 4.70 -8.42
CA PHE A 65 -1.41 3.85 -8.61
C PHE A 65 -1.55 2.80 -7.50
N ALA A 66 -2.78 2.33 -7.33
CA ALA A 66 -3.07 1.09 -6.61
C ALA A 66 -4.08 0.25 -7.41
N MET A 67 -3.85 -1.07 -7.45
CA MET A 67 -4.75 -2.01 -8.11
C MET A 67 -5.03 -3.19 -7.17
N ILE A 68 -6.30 -3.43 -6.85
CA ILE A 68 -6.71 -4.44 -5.87
C ILE A 68 -7.68 -5.40 -6.54
N GLN A 69 -7.30 -6.66 -6.67
CA GLN A 69 -8.24 -7.73 -6.96
C GLN A 69 -8.96 -8.11 -5.66
N GLU A 70 -10.29 -8.11 -5.70
CA GLU A 70 -11.14 -8.61 -4.64
C GLU A 70 -12.05 -9.73 -5.13
N THR A 71 -12.39 -10.64 -4.22
CA THR A 71 -13.35 -11.72 -4.46
C THR A 71 -14.37 -11.75 -3.32
N ILE A 72 -15.58 -12.22 -3.60
CA ILE A 72 -16.59 -12.46 -2.57
C ILE A 72 -16.22 -13.71 -1.77
N ASP A 73 -16.05 -13.55 -0.46
CA ASP A 73 -15.74 -14.62 0.49
C ASP A 73 -16.50 -14.38 1.80
N GLY A 74 -17.42 -15.30 2.12
CA GLY A 74 -18.33 -15.15 3.26
C GLY A 74 -19.30 -13.96 3.11
N GLY A 75 -19.71 -13.63 1.89
CA GLY A 75 -20.60 -12.50 1.59
C GLY A 75 -19.94 -11.13 1.70
N GLN A 76 -18.61 -11.08 1.82
CA GLN A 76 -17.84 -9.83 1.91
C GLN A 76 -16.76 -9.80 0.83
N TRP A 77 -16.46 -8.61 0.32
CA TRP A 77 -15.31 -8.39 -0.54
C TRP A 77 -14.02 -8.58 0.28
N ARG A 78 -13.12 -9.41 -0.25
CA ARG A 78 -11.81 -9.69 0.34
C ARG A 78 -10.72 -9.49 -0.71
N ALA A 79 -9.68 -8.77 -0.33
CA ALA A 79 -8.49 -8.63 -1.15
C ALA A 79 -7.81 -9.98 -1.39
N VAL A 80 -7.50 -10.26 -2.66
CA VAL A 80 -6.81 -11.46 -3.15
C VAL A 80 -5.35 -11.11 -3.46
N VAL A 81 -5.17 -10.07 -4.29
CA VAL A 81 -3.87 -9.50 -4.66
C VAL A 81 -4.01 -7.99 -4.69
N ARG A 82 -2.97 -7.28 -4.26
CA ARG A 82 -2.86 -5.82 -4.35
C ARG A 82 -1.51 -5.43 -4.93
N TYR A 83 -1.53 -4.49 -5.86
CA TYR A 83 -0.38 -3.70 -6.25
C TYR A 83 -0.52 -2.29 -5.68
N ASP A 84 0.53 -1.76 -5.06
CA ASP A 84 0.56 -0.40 -4.51
C ASP A 84 1.96 0.22 -4.61
N CYS A 85 2.01 1.52 -4.87
CA CYS A 85 3.23 2.31 -4.86
C CYS A 85 3.54 2.77 -3.43
N SER A 86 4.77 2.53 -2.97
CA SER A 86 5.22 2.96 -1.64
C SER A 86 6.73 3.09 -1.62
N HIS A 87 7.23 4.18 -1.02
CA HIS A 87 8.66 4.45 -0.87
C HIS A 87 9.47 4.36 -2.19
N GLY A 88 8.94 4.89 -3.29
CA GLY A 88 9.63 4.87 -4.59
C GLY A 88 9.61 3.52 -5.31
N THR A 89 8.85 2.55 -4.81
CA THR A 89 8.79 1.20 -5.39
C THR A 89 7.35 0.69 -5.49
N VAL A 90 7.10 -0.19 -6.44
CA VAL A 90 5.82 -0.88 -6.60
C VAL A 90 5.90 -2.24 -5.93
N HIS A 91 4.93 -2.49 -5.06
CA HIS A 91 4.83 -3.74 -4.32
C HIS A 91 3.69 -4.59 -4.85
N VAL A 92 3.85 -5.90 -4.75
CA VAL A 92 2.74 -6.86 -4.84
C VAL A 92 2.52 -7.52 -3.49
N HIS A 93 1.30 -7.40 -2.99
CA HIS A 93 0.80 -8.06 -1.79
C HIS A 93 -0.14 -9.18 -2.20
N ARG A 94 0.14 -10.40 -1.74
CA ARG A 94 -0.76 -11.55 -1.94
C ARG A 94 -1.39 -11.94 -0.63
N PHE A 95 -2.69 -12.13 -0.62
CA PHE A 95 -3.46 -12.52 0.55
C PHE A 95 -3.75 -14.02 0.51
N ARG A 96 -4.20 -14.54 1.64
CA ARG A 96 -4.71 -15.91 1.75
C ARG A 96 -6.10 -15.86 2.35
N HIS A 97 -6.91 -16.86 2.06
CA HIS A 97 -8.23 -17.00 2.63
C HIS A 97 -8.22 -16.94 4.18
N GLY A 98 -9.13 -16.15 4.74
CA GLY A 98 -9.22 -15.82 6.17
C GLY A 98 -8.10 -14.92 6.73
N GLY A 99 -7.10 -14.54 5.93
CA GLY A 99 -5.97 -13.71 6.35
C GLY A 99 -6.26 -12.22 6.23
N ARG A 100 -6.16 -11.48 7.35
CA ARG A 100 -6.27 -10.00 7.35
C ARG A 100 -5.01 -9.28 6.91
N ARG A 101 -3.87 -9.97 6.82
CA ARG A 101 -2.57 -9.42 6.43
C ARG A 101 -2.07 -10.12 5.16
N PRO A 102 -1.29 -9.43 4.31
CA PRO A 102 -0.62 -10.07 3.19
C PRO A 102 0.20 -11.26 3.68
N MET A 103 0.05 -12.40 3.02
CA MET A 103 0.89 -13.57 3.21
C MET A 103 2.31 -13.31 2.66
N SER A 104 2.41 -12.51 1.60
CA SER A 104 3.70 -12.10 1.03
C SER A 104 3.63 -10.67 0.53
N LYS A 105 4.75 -9.96 0.66
CA LYS A 105 5.02 -8.66 0.05
C LYS A 105 6.31 -8.78 -0.76
N LYS A 106 6.30 -8.34 -2.02
CA LYS A 106 7.50 -8.31 -2.88
C LYS A 106 7.55 -6.98 -3.62
N VAL A 107 8.75 -6.45 -3.82
CA VAL A 107 8.99 -5.35 -4.77
C VAL A 107 9.00 -5.95 -6.17
N VAL A 108 8.30 -5.31 -7.11
CA VAL A 108 8.20 -5.77 -8.51
C VAL A 108 8.77 -4.77 -9.51
N ALA A 109 8.81 -3.48 -9.16
CA ALA A 109 9.36 -2.41 -9.99
C ALA A 109 9.73 -1.19 -9.13
N THR A 110 10.46 -0.25 -9.72
CA THR A 110 10.71 1.10 -9.17
C THR A 110 9.70 2.10 -9.77
N LEU A 111 9.52 3.26 -9.12
CA LEU A 111 8.66 4.33 -9.67
C LEU A 111 9.29 5.09 -10.84
N GLU A 112 10.59 4.93 -11.09
CA GLU A 112 11.23 5.49 -12.28
C GLU A 112 10.64 4.93 -13.58
N ASP A 113 10.03 3.74 -13.52
CA ASP A 113 9.36 3.08 -14.64
C ASP A 113 7.91 2.72 -14.26
N ILE A 114 7.16 3.73 -13.80
CA ILE A 114 5.80 3.56 -13.29
C ILE A 114 4.81 3.04 -14.34
N GLU A 115 4.97 3.41 -15.60
CA GLU A 115 4.12 2.91 -16.69
C GLU A 115 4.30 1.40 -16.89
N THR A 116 5.55 0.92 -16.94
CA THR A 116 5.82 -0.51 -16.99
C THR A 116 5.32 -1.21 -15.73
N ALA A 117 5.48 -0.58 -14.56
CA ALA A 117 4.96 -1.14 -13.31
C ALA A 117 3.43 -1.25 -13.30
N PHE A 118 2.73 -0.28 -13.89
CA PHE A 118 1.29 -0.30 -14.08
C PHE A 118 0.87 -1.44 -15.01
N LEU A 119 1.53 -1.60 -16.16
CA LEU A 119 1.26 -2.72 -17.08
C LEU A 119 1.53 -4.08 -16.45
N LEU A 120 2.57 -4.19 -15.62
CA LEU A 120 2.85 -5.41 -14.83
C LEU A 120 1.73 -5.71 -13.83
N ALA A 121 1.19 -4.69 -13.16
CA ALA A 121 0.07 -4.84 -12.25
C ALA A 121 -1.21 -5.24 -13.01
N GLU A 122 -1.49 -4.60 -14.15
CA GLU A 122 -2.62 -4.89 -15.00
C GLU A 122 -2.60 -6.36 -15.45
N ARG A 123 -1.52 -6.82 -16.08
CA ARG A 123 -1.36 -8.24 -16.46
C ARG A 123 -1.43 -9.17 -15.25
N GLY A 124 -0.76 -8.79 -14.16
CA GLY A 124 -0.72 -9.55 -12.92
C GLY A 124 -2.07 -9.73 -12.23
N ILE A 125 -3.05 -8.89 -12.56
CA ILE A 125 -4.43 -9.00 -12.09
C ILE A 125 -5.32 -9.54 -13.19
N TYR A 126 -5.49 -8.85 -14.31
CA TYR A 126 -6.49 -9.18 -15.32
C TYR A 126 -6.18 -10.47 -16.09
N ASP A 127 -4.92 -10.77 -16.40
CA ASP A 127 -4.59 -12.02 -17.11
C ASP A 127 -4.57 -13.22 -16.15
N ALA A 128 -4.34 -12.97 -14.86
CA ALA A 128 -4.11 -14.00 -13.85
C ALA A 128 -5.21 -14.08 -12.78
N TRP A 129 -6.36 -13.43 -12.98
CA TRP A 129 -7.35 -13.23 -11.91
C TRP A 129 -7.92 -14.54 -11.37
N GLU A 130 -8.23 -15.51 -12.23
CA GLU A 130 -8.74 -16.82 -11.84
C GLU A 130 -7.71 -17.61 -11.03
N GLU A 131 -6.45 -17.55 -11.44
CA GLU A 131 -5.34 -18.21 -10.75
C GLU A 131 -5.08 -17.57 -9.38
N ASN A 132 -5.08 -16.23 -9.31
CA ASN A 132 -4.97 -15.50 -8.06
C ASN A 132 -6.08 -15.90 -7.08
N ARG A 133 -7.33 -15.99 -7.55
CA ARG A 133 -8.50 -16.44 -6.78
C ARG A 133 -8.32 -17.90 -6.31
N ARG A 134 -7.92 -18.80 -7.21
CA ARG A 134 -7.67 -20.22 -6.90
C ARG A 134 -6.65 -20.35 -5.77
N VAL A 135 -5.50 -19.68 -5.89
CA VAL A 135 -4.42 -19.70 -4.89
C VAL A 135 -4.86 -19.11 -3.55
N TYR A 136 -5.66 -18.04 -3.56
CA TYR A 136 -6.21 -17.44 -2.34
C TYR A 136 -7.02 -18.46 -1.53
N PHE A 137 -7.92 -19.20 -2.17
CA PHE A 137 -8.72 -20.23 -1.50
C PHE A 137 -7.92 -21.48 -1.16
N GLU A 138 -6.95 -21.89 -1.98
CA GLU A 138 -6.10 -23.06 -1.69
C GLU A 138 -5.25 -22.85 -0.43
N LYS A 139 -4.66 -21.66 -0.28
CA LYS A 139 -3.75 -21.35 0.84
C LYS A 139 -4.45 -21.11 2.18
N GLY A 140 -5.77 -20.96 2.21
CA GLY A 140 -6.55 -20.95 3.46
C GLY A 140 -6.89 -22.34 3.99
N ARG A 141 -6.92 -23.37 3.14
CA ARG A 141 -7.31 -24.74 3.53
C ARG A 141 -6.27 -25.47 4.40
N ARG A 142 -5.05 -24.93 4.54
CA ARG A 142 -3.96 -25.57 5.33
C ARG A 142 -4.02 -25.33 6.84
N ARG A 143 -5.11 -24.78 7.37
CA ARG A 143 -5.34 -24.66 8.82
C ARG A 143 -6.77 -25.07 9.16
N GLY A 144 -7.08 -26.36 9.00
CA GLY A 144 -8.16 -26.97 9.77
C GLY A 144 -7.76 -26.99 11.25
N PRO A 145 -8.70 -26.84 12.20
CA PRO A 145 -8.41 -27.08 13.61
C PRO A 145 -7.95 -28.53 13.77
N ASP A 146 -6.90 -28.73 14.58
CA ASP A 146 -6.46 -30.04 15.05
C ASP A 146 -7.54 -30.63 15.97
N THR A 147 -8.64 -31.11 15.40
CA THR A 147 -9.69 -31.85 16.12
C THR A 147 -9.31 -33.32 16.17
N ALA A 148 -8.12 -33.62 16.68
CA ALA A 148 -7.65 -34.97 16.91
C ALA A 148 -6.81 -35.02 18.19
N ARG A 149 -7.42 -34.69 19.33
CA ARG A 149 -7.04 -35.13 20.68
C ARG A 149 -8.00 -34.51 21.68
N TYR A 150 -9.06 -35.23 22.01
CA TYR A 150 -9.63 -35.41 23.35
C TYR A 150 -10.82 -36.35 23.19
N GLY A 151 -10.49 -37.62 22.98
CA GLY A 151 -11.37 -38.74 23.23
C GLY A 151 -10.62 -39.67 24.18
N ALA A 152 -10.93 -39.57 25.46
CA ALA A 152 -10.80 -40.59 26.51
C ALA A 152 -11.37 -39.99 27.80
#